data_AF-A0AAV7FR14-F1
#
_entry.id   AF-A0AAV7FR14-F1
#
_cell.length_a   1.000
_cell.length_b   1.000
_cell.length_c   1.000
_cell.angle_alpha   90.00
_cell.angle_beta   90.00
_cell.angle_gamma   90.00
#
_symmetry.space_group_name_H-M   'P 1'
#
loop_
_entity.id
_entity.type
_entity.pdbx_description
1 polymer ?
#
loop_
_entity_poly.entity_id
_entity_poly.type
_entity_poly.pdbx_seq_one_letter_code
_entity_poly.pdbx_strand_id
1 'polypeptide(L)'
;MEKRAENRTIIQYLPYVTRWDYLATMFTEAITVNAPERLESVQVPKRASYIRVLMLELSRIASHLSVEYQKLITRNPIFLERVEGVGIIGGEETRNWGLSGPMLRASGIQWDLRKVDRYECDKKFDWEVKWQKKAIH
;
A
#
# COMPACT_ATOMS: atom_id res chain seq x y z
N MET A 1 -3.27 15.74 13.18
CA MET A 1 -4.25 14.75 13.72
C MET A 1 -3.66 13.91 14.85
N GLU A 2 -2.35 13.73 14.89
CA GLU A 2 -1.62 13.03 15.95
C GLU A 2 -1.88 13.60 17.36
N LYS A 3 -1.79 14.92 17.56
CA LYS A 3 -2.08 15.56 18.85
C LYS A 3 -3.50 15.29 19.38
N ARG A 4 -4.45 14.99 18.50
CA ARG A 4 -5.82 14.63 18.88
C ARG A 4 -5.94 13.17 19.31
N ALA A 5 -5.01 12.31 18.90
CA ALA A 5 -4.93 10.91 19.30
C ALA A 5 -4.52 10.77 20.77
N GLU A 6 -3.61 11.63 21.27
CA GLU A 6 -3.14 11.61 22.67
C GLU A 6 -4.27 11.72 23.71
N ASN A 7 -5.34 12.46 23.37
CA ASN A 7 -6.47 12.71 24.26
C ASN A 7 -7.70 11.85 23.93
N ARG A 8 -7.56 10.78 23.14
CA ARG A 8 -8.67 9.92 22.70
C ARG A 8 -8.32 8.45 22.84
N THR A 9 -9.32 7.62 23.06
CA THR A 9 -9.13 6.17 22.94
C THR A 9 -9.01 5.77 21.48
N ILE A 10 -8.42 4.59 21.21
CA ILE A 10 -8.22 4.06 19.84
C ILE A 10 -9.54 4.06 19.05
N ILE A 11 -10.64 3.62 19.67
CA ILE A 11 -11.96 3.55 19.04
C ILE A 11 -12.47 4.96 18.69
N GLN A 12 -12.28 5.93 19.58
CA GLN A 12 -12.64 7.33 19.31
C GLN A 12 -11.75 7.97 18.24
N TYR A 13 -10.53 7.46 18.08
CA TYR A 13 -9.58 7.94 17.08
C TYR A 13 -9.83 7.39 15.68
N LEU A 14 -10.39 6.19 15.57
CA LEU A 14 -10.58 5.47 14.30
C LEU A 14 -11.28 6.30 13.19
N PRO A 15 -12.33 7.11 13.47
CA PRO A 15 -12.96 7.94 12.44
C PRO A 15 -12.08 9.09 11.91
N TYR A 16 -10.95 9.38 12.58
CA TYR A 16 -10.00 10.39 12.10
C TYR A 16 -9.01 9.81 11.10
N VAL A 17 -8.64 8.52 11.20
CA VAL A 17 -7.65 7.91 10.31
C VAL A 17 -8.21 7.61 8.92
N THR A 18 -9.53 7.47 8.79
CA THR A 18 -10.21 7.43 7.48
C THR A 18 -10.04 8.72 6.68
N ARG A 19 -9.64 9.82 7.34
CA ARG A 19 -9.40 11.13 6.73
C ARG A 19 -7.92 11.39 6.44
N TRP A 20 -7.04 10.43 6.74
CA TRP A 20 -5.63 10.54 6.38
C TRP A 20 -5.42 10.28 4.90
N ASP A 21 -6.05 9.23 4.39
CA ASP A 21 -6.14 8.89 2.98
C ASP A 21 -7.59 8.53 2.65
N TYR A 22 -8.25 9.39 1.90
CA TYR A 22 -9.66 9.25 1.54
C TYR A 22 -9.91 8.17 0.49
N LEU A 23 -8.88 7.72 -0.23
CA LEU A 23 -8.98 6.66 -1.25
C LEU A 23 -8.65 5.28 -0.68
N ALA A 24 -7.77 5.22 0.32
CA ALA A 24 -7.29 3.99 0.93
C ALA A 24 -7.72 3.84 2.41
N THR A 25 -8.96 4.23 2.72
CA THR A 25 -9.48 4.30 4.11
C THR A 25 -9.34 2.99 4.89
N MET A 26 -9.60 1.84 4.27
CA MET A 26 -9.48 0.54 4.93
C MET A 26 -8.03 0.22 5.34
N PHE A 27 -7.03 0.72 4.59
CA PHE A 27 -5.63 0.51 4.96
C PHE A 27 -5.26 1.29 6.21
N THR A 28 -5.69 2.55 6.32
CA THR A 28 -5.36 3.39 7.49
C THR A 28 -6.06 2.91 8.75
N GLU A 29 -7.30 2.44 8.64
CA GLU A 29 -8.02 1.79 9.75
C GLU A 29 -7.32 0.49 10.19
N ALA A 30 -6.97 -0.40 9.25
CA ALA A 30 -6.30 -1.65 9.57
C ALA A 30 -4.96 -1.43 10.27
N ILE A 31 -4.15 -0.45 9.84
CA ILE A 31 -2.88 -0.12 10.51
C ILE A 31 -3.12 0.34 11.96
N THR A 32 -4.15 1.18 12.15
CA THR A 32 -4.48 1.76 13.46
C THR A 32 -5.00 0.71 14.45
N VAL A 33 -5.64 -0.35 13.96
CA VAL A 33 -6.15 -1.47 14.76
C VAL A 33 -5.07 -2.55 14.98
N ASN A 34 -4.25 -2.84 13.96
CA ASN A 34 -3.22 -3.87 14.05
C ASN A 34 -2.09 -3.51 15.04
N ALA A 35 -1.76 -2.22 15.17
CA ALA A 35 -0.73 -1.77 16.11
C ALA A 35 -1.07 -2.12 17.58
N PRO A 36 -2.22 -1.72 18.15
CA PRO A 36 -2.61 -2.10 19.51
C PRO A 36 -2.90 -3.59 19.65
N GLU A 37 -3.47 -4.26 18.64
CA GLU A 37 -3.66 -5.72 18.68
C GLU A 37 -2.31 -6.46 18.82
N ARG A 38 -1.26 -5.98 18.15
CA ARG A 38 0.09 -6.55 18.27
C ARG A 38 0.75 -6.22 19.61
N LEU A 39 0.50 -5.04 20.17
CA LEU A 39 1.00 -4.65 21.51
C LEU A 39 0.38 -5.53 22.61
N GLU A 40 -0.93 -5.74 22.55
CA GLU A 40 -1.68 -6.56 23.52
C GLU A 40 -1.65 -8.07 23.19
N SER A 41 -0.92 -8.47 22.15
CA SER A 41 -0.82 -9.86 21.68
C SER A 41 -2.19 -10.54 21.45
N VAL A 42 -3.18 -9.77 20.99
CA VAL A 42 -4.55 -10.24 20.76
C VAL A 42 -4.58 -11.15 19.53
N GLN A 43 -5.12 -12.36 19.69
CA GLN A 43 -5.31 -13.27 18.57
C GLN A 43 -6.57 -12.90 17.78
N VAL A 44 -6.37 -12.42 16.55
CA VAL A 44 -7.48 -12.10 15.64
C VAL A 44 -8.13 -13.41 15.15
N PRO A 45 -9.46 -13.56 15.26
CA PRO A 45 -10.15 -14.72 14.73
C PRO A 45 -9.91 -14.88 13.23
N LYS A 46 -9.72 -16.13 12.78
CA LYS A 46 -9.42 -16.46 11.37
C LYS A 46 -10.40 -15.80 10.39
N ARG A 47 -11.70 -15.77 10.70
CA ARG A 47 -12.73 -15.13 9.87
C ARG A 47 -12.53 -13.62 9.73
N ALA A 48 -12.19 -12.93 10.82
CA ALA A 48 -11.96 -11.48 10.80
C ALA A 48 -10.73 -11.14 9.96
N SER A 49 -9.66 -11.92 10.09
CA SER A 49 -8.43 -11.75 9.30
C SER A 49 -8.69 -11.86 7.79
N TYR A 50 -9.48 -12.85 7.34
CA TYR A 50 -9.87 -12.97 5.93
C TYR A 50 -10.70 -11.80 5.42
N ILE A 51 -11.67 -11.34 6.22
CA ILE A 51 -12.51 -10.20 5.85
C ILE A 51 -11.65 -8.94 5.71
N ARG A 52 -10.71 -8.71 6.62
CA ARG A 52 -9.77 -7.58 6.54
C ARG A 52 -8.94 -7.65 5.26
N VAL A 53 -8.31 -8.79 4.96
CA VAL A 53 -7.53 -8.95 3.72
C VAL A 53 -8.39 -8.71 2.48
N LEU A 54 -9.61 -9.25 2.43
CA LEU A 54 -10.53 -9.03 1.31
C LEU A 54 -10.85 -7.54 1.14
N MET A 55 -11.20 -6.85 2.22
CA MET A 55 -11.51 -5.42 2.18
C MET A 55 -10.30 -4.58 1.78
N LEU A 56 -9.10 -4.91 2.28
CA LEU A 56 -7.86 -4.23 1.91
C LEU A 56 -7.55 -4.39 0.42
N GLU A 57 -7.71 -5.60 -0.14
CA GLU A 57 -7.48 -5.83 -1.57
C GLU A 57 -8.56 -5.16 -2.43
N LEU A 58 -9.82 -5.14 -2.00
CA LEU A 58 -10.87 -4.37 -2.69
C LEU A 58 -10.55 -2.87 -2.69
N SER A 59 -10.13 -2.31 -1.55
CA SER A 59 -9.69 -0.91 -1.47
C SER A 59 -8.45 -0.65 -2.33
N ARG A 60 -7.52 -1.61 -2.45
CA ARG A 60 -6.37 -1.49 -3.34
C ARG A 60 -6.81 -1.38 -4.79
N ILE A 61 -7.72 -2.27 -5.22
CA ILE A 61 -8.27 -2.27 -6.58
C ILE A 61 -8.97 -0.93 -6.83
N ALA A 62 -9.81 -0.46 -5.92
CA ALA A 62 -10.49 0.83 -6.03
C ALA A 62 -9.51 2.00 -6.14
N SER A 63 -8.46 2.04 -5.31
CA SER A 63 -7.43 3.07 -5.35
C SER A 63 -6.60 3.05 -6.65
N HIS A 64 -6.42 1.87 -7.25
CA HIS A 64 -5.69 1.68 -8.50
C HIS A 64 -6.61 1.48 -9.71
N LEU A 65 -7.90 1.83 -9.58
CA LEU A 65 -8.91 1.60 -10.62
C LEU A 65 -8.75 2.61 -11.76
N SER A 66 -7.63 2.51 -12.45
CA SER A 66 -7.35 3.15 -13.75
C SER A 66 -7.62 2.20 -14.91
N VAL A 67 -8.21 1.03 -14.63
CA VAL A 67 -8.39 -0.08 -15.59
C VAL A 67 -9.21 0.34 -16.80
N GLU A 68 -10.18 1.25 -16.64
CA GLU A 68 -10.95 1.81 -17.75
C GLU A 68 -10.09 2.58 -18.74
N TYR A 69 -9.12 3.35 -18.24
CA TYR A 69 -8.19 4.14 -19.07
C TYR A 69 -7.00 3.32 -19.56
N GLN A 70 -6.74 2.14 -19.00
CA GLN A 70 -5.58 1.32 -19.34
C GLN A 70 -5.45 1.09 -20.85
N LYS A 71 -6.56 0.73 -21.52
CA LYS A 71 -6.56 0.53 -22.99
C LYS A 71 -6.22 1.80 -23.78
N LEU A 72 -6.59 2.97 -23.24
CA LEU A 72 -6.38 4.26 -23.88
C LEU A 72 -4.98 4.83 -23.65
N ILE A 73 -4.37 4.55 -22.49
CA ILE A 73 -3.10 5.18 -22.11
C ILE A 73 -1.88 4.27 -22.33
N THR A 74 -2.01 2.95 -22.14
CA THR A 74 -0.85 2.05 -22.06
C THR A 74 -0.02 1.98 -23.35
N ARG A 75 -0.64 2.21 -24.52
CA ARG A 75 0.05 2.19 -25.83
C ARG A 75 -0.06 3.51 -26.58
N ASN A 76 -0.47 4.58 -25.93
CA ASN A 76 -0.63 5.87 -26.59
C ASN A 76 0.74 6.54 -26.76
N PRO A 77 1.21 6.81 -28.00
CA PRO A 77 2.52 7.42 -28.23
C PRO A 77 2.68 8.79 -27.56
N ILE A 78 1.62 9.61 -27.57
CA ILE A 78 1.62 10.94 -26.93
C ILE A 78 1.76 10.80 -25.42
N PHE A 79 1.16 9.77 -24.82
CA PHE A 79 1.30 9.53 -23.39
C PHE A 79 2.70 9.05 -23.06
N LEU A 80 3.25 8.11 -23.83
CA LEU A 80 4.60 7.57 -23.65
C LEU A 80 5.66 8.66 -23.77
N GLU A 81 5.61 9.49 -24.82
CA GLU A 81 6.55 10.61 -25.02
C GLU A 81 6.56 11.59 -23.84
N ARG A 82 5.43 11.74 -23.12
CA ARG A 82 5.33 12.64 -21.96
C ARG A 82 5.80 12.04 -20.64
N VAL A 83 5.87 10.73 -20.51
CA VAL A 83 6.19 10.05 -19.24
C VAL A 83 7.50 9.29 -19.28
N GLU A 84 7.94 8.85 -20.46
CA GLU A 84 9.21 8.15 -20.62
C GLU A 84 10.38 9.12 -20.39
N GLY A 85 11.34 8.69 -19.58
CA GLY A 85 12.48 9.53 -19.19
C GLY A 85 12.21 10.53 -18.07
N VAL A 86 10.97 10.68 -17.59
CA VAL A 86 10.61 11.63 -16.53
C VAL A 86 10.61 10.95 -15.17
N GLY A 87 11.18 11.61 -14.15
CA GLY A 87 11.13 11.14 -12.76
C GLY A 87 11.89 9.83 -12.53
N ILE A 88 13.00 9.63 -13.26
CA ILE A 88 13.91 8.51 -13.02
C ILE A 88 14.56 8.68 -11.66
N ILE A 89 14.45 7.67 -10.80
CA ILE A 89 15.05 7.63 -9.47
C ILE A 89 15.82 6.32 -9.32
N GLY A 90 17.11 6.43 -8.98
CA GLY A 90 17.98 5.28 -8.75
C GLY A 90 17.62 4.50 -7.47
N GLY A 91 18.11 3.26 -7.36
CA GLY A 91 17.84 2.43 -6.17
C GLY A 91 18.40 3.03 -4.88
N GLU A 92 19.59 3.62 -4.94
CA GLU A 92 20.23 4.24 -3.77
C GLU A 92 19.48 5.50 -3.30
N GLU A 93 19.12 6.39 -4.23
CA GLU A 93 18.34 7.59 -3.95
C GLU A 93 16.99 7.25 -3.34
N THR A 94 16.30 6.25 -3.91
CA THR A 94 15.01 5.77 -3.42
C THR A 94 15.09 5.33 -1.96
N ARG A 95 16.19 4.66 -1.58
CA ARG A 95 16.43 4.26 -0.18
C ARG A 95 16.77 5.46 0.70
N ASN A 96 17.67 6.33 0.25
CA ASN A 96 18.11 7.49 1.01
C ASN A 96 16.98 8.49 1.27
N TRP A 97 16.04 8.62 0.35
CA TRP A 97 14.87 9.49 0.50
C TRP A 97 13.69 8.82 1.22
N GLY A 98 13.82 7.55 1.63
CA GLY A 98 12.77 6.84 2.33
C GLY A 98 11.52 6.59 1.49
N LEU A 99 11.66 6.50 0.16
CA LEU A 99 10.54 6.20 -0.72
C LEU A 99 10.05 4.76 -0.48
N SER A 100 8.76 4.52 -0.73
CA SER A 100 8.12 3.23 -0.47
C SER A 100 7.14 2.80 -1.57
N GLY A 101 6.61 1.58 -1.47
CA GLY A 101 5.55 1.09 -2.34
C GLY A 101 5.96 1.05 -3.82
N PRO A 102 5.14 1.57 -4.76
CA PRO A 102 5.43 1.53 -6.19
C PRO A 102 6.78 2.12 -6.59
N MET A 103 7.26 3.16 -5.88
CA MET A 103 8.54 3.81 -6.20
C MET A 103 9.72 2.85 -5.99
N LEU A 104 9.77 2.13 -4.85
CA LEU A 104 10.77 1.09 -4.62
C LEU A 104 10.77 0.02 -5.70
N ARG A 105 9.56 -0.42 -6.09
CA ARG A 105 9.38 -1.48 -7.09
C ARG A 105 9.82 -1.04 -8.48
N ALA A 106 9.55 0.22 -8.83
CA ALA A 106 9.94 0.83 -10.09
C ALA A 106 11.45 1.04 -10.20
N SER A 107 12.12 1.39 -9.09
CA SER A 107 13.58 1.53 -9.02
C SER A 107 14.35 0.20 -8.88
N GLY A 108 13.67 -0.94 -9.05
CA GLY A 108 14.28 -2.27 -9.05
C GLY A 108 14.52 -2.89 -7.66
N ILE A 109 14.09 -2.22 -6.58
CA ILE A 109 14.22 -2.77 -5.23
C ILE A 109 13.08 -3.76 -4.96
N GLN A 110 13.43 -5.02 -4.72
CA GLN A 110 12.49 -6.10 -4.44
C GLN A 110 11.97 -6.06 -2.99
N TRP A 111 11.22 -5.02 -2.65
CA TRP A 111 10.63 -4.82 -1.33
C TRP A 111 9.11 -4.59 -1.38
N ASP A 112 8.35 -5.42 -0.67
CA ASP A 112 6.91 -5.24 -0.44
C ASP A 112 6.56 -5.75 0.97
N LEU A 113 5.95 -4.88 1.78
CA LEU A 113 5.67 -5.15 3.20
C LEU A 113 4.82 -6.41 3.40
N ARG A 114 3.92 -6.72 2.46
CA ARG A 114 3.02 -7.88 2.54
C ARG A 114 3.76 -9.20 2.42
N LYS A 115 4.85 -9.24 1.66
CA LYS A 115 5.70 -10.44 1.55
C LYS A 115 6.69 -10.58 2.69
N VAL A 116 7.09 -9.47 3.32
CA VAL A 116 8.10 -9.42 4.40
C VAL A 116 7.49 -9.66 5.77
N ASP A 117 6.68 -8.72 6.28
CA ASP A 117 6.11 -8.80 7.64
C ASP A 117 4.87 -9.71 7.67
N ARG A 118 4.24 -9.94 6.50
CA ARG A 118 3.14 -10.89 6.29
C ARG A 118 2.06 -10.77 7.35
N TYR A 119 1.46 -9.58 7.45
CA TYR A 119 0.38 -9.30 8.37
C TYR A 119 -0.89 -10.09 8.02
N GLU A 120 -1.75 -10.33 9.03
CA GLU A 120 -3.03 -11.03 8.88
C GLU A 120 -2.88 -12.45 8.29
N CYS A 121 -3.80 -12.87 7.42
CA CYS A 121 -3.82 -14.19 6.79
C CYS A 121 -3.18 -14.23 5.39
N ASP A 122 -2.37 -13.23 5.00
CA ASP A 122 -1.85 -13.07 3.63
C ASP A 122 -1.00 -14.27 3.15
N LYS A 123 -0.38 -15.02 4.08
CA LYS A 123 0.39 -16.26 3.79
C LYS A 123 -0.37 -17.35 3.03
N LYS A 124 -1.70 -17.30 3.01
CA LYS A 124 -2.55 -18.34 2.44
C LYS A 124 -2.94 -18.10 0.99
N PHE A 125 -2.55 -16.96 0.44
CA PHE A 125 -2.85 -16.58 -0.93
C PHE A 125 -1.60 -16.65 -1.78
N ASP A 126 -1.73 -17.22 -2.97
CA ASP A 126 -0.67 -17.23 -3.96
C ASP A 126 -0.82 -16.02 -4.89
N TRP A 127 0.24 -15.21 -4.96
CA TRP A 127 0.28 -13.99 -5.76
C TRP A 127 1.70 -13.48 -5.94
N GLU A 128 1.94 -12.76 -7.04
CA GLU A 128 3.23 -12.20 -7.37
C GLU A 128 3.24 -10.67 -7.29
N VAL A 129 4.37 -10.12 -6.83
CA VAL A 129 4.65 -8.69 -6.96
C VAL A 129 5.28 -8.43 -8.33
N LYS A 130 4.87 -7.36 -9.01
CA LYS A 130 5.53 -6.90 -10.23
C LYS A 130 6.64 -5.92 -9.90
N TRP A 131 7.83 -6.20 -10.44
CA TRP A 131 9.06 -5.43 -10.26
C TRP A 131 9.54 -4.91 -11.60
N GLN A 132 10.27 -3.80 -11.58
CA GLN A 132 10.99 -3.36 -12.77
C GLN A 132 12.09 -4.39 -13.12
N LYS A 133 12.09 -4.86 -14.37
CA LYS A 133 12.98 -5.94 -14.84
C LYS A 133 14.35 -5.46 -15.34
N LYS A 134 14.49 -4.17 -15.67
CA LYS A 134 15.74 -3.55 -16.14
C LYS A 134 16.14 -2.43 -15.20
N ALA A 135 17.39 -2.43 -14.73
CA ALA A 135 17.97 -1.27 -14.08
C ALA A 135 17.94 -0.12 -15.10
N ILE A 136 17.32 0.99 -14.71
CA ILE A 136 17.43 2.24 -15.46
C ILE A 136 18.80 2.79 -15.06
N HIS A 137 19.74 2.81 -16.00
CA HIS A 137 21.08 3.40 -15.84
C HIS A 137 20.99 4.90 -15.98
#